data_AF-A0A1C3PGZ0-F1
#
_entry.id   AF-A0A1C3PGZ0-F1
#
_cell.length_a   1.000
_cell.length_b   1.000
_cell.length_c   1.000
_cell.angle_alpha   90.00
_cell.angle_beta   90.00
_cell.angle_gamma   90.00
#
_symmetry.space_group_name_H-M   'P 1'
#
loop_
_entity.id
_entity.type
_entity.pdbx_description
1 polymer ?
#
loop_
_entity_poly.entity_id
_entity_poly.type
_entity_poly.pdbx_seq_one_letter_code
_entity_poly.pdbx_strand_id
1 'polypeptide(L)'
;MVSRYDVASGLLTLEHPAGRLIADLGSTQDRVAVEDYFATLLADTLEGRRPRLVTGSDGHRFTDVAVVSTEMMRAVSVINMASVRDLQERLGTRVHHLRFRANIYVDDVGAWSELDWVGREIHLGGVRAEVLVPTARCAATTVNPRTGERDIRIPKELQAHYGHINCGVYVAIRSDGMIRTGDPVTLDDI
;
A
#
# COMPACT_ATOMS: atom_id res chain seq x y z
N MET A 1 -4.45 -13.65 7.31
CA MET A 1 -3.15 -13.52 7.99
C MET A 1 -3.07 -12.13 8.59
N VAL A 2 -2.59 -12.00 9.82
CA VAL A 2 -2.27 -10.74 10.47
C VAL A 2 -0.78 -10.74 10.77
N SER A 3 -0.09 -9.65 10.48
CA SER A 3 1.32 -9.47 10.86
C SER A 3 1.48 -8.17 11.62
N ARG A 4 2.38 -8.18 12.61
CA ARG A 4 2.73 -7.01 13.40
C ARG A 4 4.23 -7.03 13.66
N TYR A 5 4.90 -5.91 13.46
CA TYR A 5 6.31 -5.74 13.80
C TYR A 5 6.44 -4.60 14.81
N ASP A 6 7.09 -4.86 15.93
CA ASP A 6 7.46 -3.84 16.91
C ASP A 6 8.90 -3.40 16.64
N VAL A 7 9.06 -2.13 16.26
CA VAL A 7 10.37 -1.59 15.90
C VAL A 7 11.28 -1.46 17.12
N ALA A 8 10.73 -1.19 18.30
CA ALA A 8 11.51 -0.96 19.51
C ALA A 8 12.07 -2.28 20.07
N SER A 9 11.26 -3.34 20.06
CA SER A 9 11.66 -4.66 20.56
C SER A 9 12.22 -5.59 19.49
N GLY A 10 12.08 -5.26 18.20
CA GLY A 10 12.48 -6.14 17.08
C GLY A 10 11.60 -7.37 16.89
N LEU A 11 10.45 -7.46 17.57
CA LEU A 11 9.59 -8.64 17.55
C LEU A 11 8.61 -8.60 16.37
N LEU A 12 8.66 -9.65 15.54
CA LEU A 12 7.67 -9.94 14.51
C LEU A 12 6.65 -10.96 15.05
N THR A 13 5.37 -10.60 15.01
CA THR A 13 4.25 -11.51 15.27
C THR A 13 3.53 -11.81 13.96
N LEU A 14 3.34 -13.09 13.66
CA LEU A 14 2.57 -13.60 12.52
C LEU A 14 1.42 -14.46 13.04
N GLU A 15 0.21 -14.19 12.57
CA GLU A 15 -1.00 -14.94 12.91
C GLU A 15 -1.74 -15.38 11.65
N HIS A 16 -1.99 -16.67 11.53
CA HIS A 16 -2.74 -17.29 10.44
C HIS A 16 -3.64 -18.39 11.03
N PRO A 17 -4.78 -18.74 10.41
CA PRO A 17 -5.58 -19.89 10.87
C PRO A 17 -4.78 -21.19 11.02
N ALA A 18 -3.66 -21.33 10.27
CA ALA A 18 -2.77 -22.49 10.34
C ALA A 18 -1.70 -22.41 11.46
N GLY A 19 -1.54 -21.27 12.15
CA GLY A 19 -0.53 -21.14 13.21
C GLY A 19 -0.18 -19.70 13.59
N ARG A 20 0.53 -19.56 14.71
CA ARG A 20 1.06 -18.29 15.23
C ARG A 20 2.57 -18.42 15.45
N LEU A 21 3.33 -17.39 15.07
CA LEU A 21 4.77 -17.26 15.33
C LEU A 21 5.04 -15.89 15.96
N ILE A 22 5.87 -15.86 17.00
CA ILE A 22 6.50 -14.64 17.54
C ILE A 22 8.01 -14.87 17.44
N ALA A 23 8.71 -13.96 16.76
CA ALA A 23 10.11 -14.10 16.41
C ALA A 23 10.86 -12.78 16.64
N ASP A 24 12.00 -12.83 17.31
CA ASP A 24 12.96 -11.72 17.40
C ASP A 24 13.80 -11.66 16.12
N LEU A 25 13.62 -10.61 15.32
CA LEU A 25 14.35 -10.48 14.05
C LEU A 25 15.84 -10.14 14.22
N GLY A 26 16.30 -9.88 15.44
CA GLY A 26 17.71 -9.82 15.83
C GLY A 26 18.34 -11.19 16.05
N SER A 27 17.55 -12.25 16.28
CA SER A 27 18.02 -13.62 16.48
C SER A 27 18.12 -14.38 15.16
N THR A 28 19.31 -14.90 14.83
CA THR A 28 19.50 -15.74 13.64
C THR A 28 18.56 -16.96 13.63
N GLN A 29 18.33 -17.57 14.79
CA GLN A 29 17.44 -18.72 14.92
C GLN A 29 15.98 -18.35 14.60
N ASP A 30 15.51 -17.23 15.12
CA ASP A 30 14.12 -16.79 14.93
C ASP A 30 13.88 -16.30 13.50
N ARG A 31 14.89 -15.69 12.86
CA ARG A 31 14.85 -15.38 11.43
C ARG A 31 14.68 -16.64 10.57
N VAL A 32 15.38 -17.73 10.91
CA VAL A 32 15.23 -19.03 10.24
C VAL A 32 13.81 -19.57 10.46
N ALA A 33 13.26 -19.44 11.68
CA ALA A 33 11.88 -19.85 11.98
C ALA A 33 10.84 -19.07 11.16
N VAL A 34 11.07 -17.76 10.90
CA VAL A 34 10.23 -16.96 10.01
C VAL A 34 10.31 -17.47 8.56
N GLU A 35 11.50 -17.80 8.06
CA GLU A 35 11.68 -18.38 6.73
C GLU A 35 10.94 -19.73 6.59
N ASP A 36 11.03 -20.59 7.61
CA ASP A 36 10.33 -21.89 7.62
C ASP A 36 8.82 -21.76 7.74
N TYR A 37 8.35 -20.78 8.52
CA TYR A 37 6.93 -20.46 8.63
C TYR A 37 6.35 -20.11 7.25
N PHE A 38 7.01 -19.23 6.48
CA PHE A 38 6.56 -18.89 5.13
C PHE A 38 6.79 -20.01 4.12
N ALA A 39 7.86 -20.80 4.25
CA ALA A 39 8.08 -21.97 3.39
C ALA A 39 6.92 -22.98 3.53
N THR A 40 6.45 -23.19 4.76
CA THR A 40 5.30 -24.06 5.05
C THR A 40 4.00 -23.44 4.55
N LEU A 41 3.76 -22.16 4.86
CA LEU A 41 2.53 -21.46 4.48
C LEU A 41 2.35 -21.38 2.95
N LEU A 42 3.45 -21.31 2.21
CA LEU A 42 3.47 -21.11 0.76
C LEU A 42 3.97 -22.33 -0.02
N ALA A 43 4.02 -23.51 0.60
CA ALA A 43 4.60 -24.72 0.01
C ALA A 43 4.09 -25.00 -1.42
N ASP A 44 2.79 -24.84 -1.64
CA ASP A 44 2.13 -25.07 -2.93
C ASP A 44 2.45 -24.02 -4.01
N THR A 45 3.01 -22.87 -3.62
CA THR A 45 3.27 -21.72 -4.52
C THR A 45 4.74 -21.45 -4.79
N LEU A 46 5.65 -21.98 -3.97
CA LEU A 46 7.08 -21.68 -4.07
C LEU A 46 7.85 -22.64 -5.00
N GLU A 47 7.23 -23.70 -5.51
CA GLU A 47 7.86 -24.68 -6.41
C GLU A 47 9.17 -25.24 -5.82
N GLY A 48 9.16 -25.57 -4.53
CA GLY A 48 10.34 -26.08 -3.80
C GLY A 48 11.38 -25.03 -3.39
N ARG A 49 11.15 -23.74 -3.69
CA ARG A 49 12.02 -22.65 -3.20
C ARG A 49 11.72 -22.31 -1.75
N ARG A 50 12.75 -21.90 -1.01
CA ARG A 50 12.63 -21.39 0.37
C ARG A 50 12.69 -19.86 0.35
N PRO A 51 11.73 -19.15 0.98
CA PRO A 51 11.79 -17.70 1.05
C PRO A 51 12.92 -17.27 1.99
N ARG A 52 13.47 -16.08 1.74
CA ARG A 52 14.56 -15.49 2.54
C ARG A 52 14.10 -14.23 3.24
N LEU A 53 14.45 -14.10 4.52
CA LEU A 53 14.23 -12.88 5.26
C LEU A 53 15.41 -11.93 5.04
N VAL A 54 15.16 -10.86 4.28
CA VAL A 54 16.14 -9.83 3.97
C VAL A 54 15.93 -8.60 4.83
N THR A 55 17.02 -7.89 5.13
CA THR A 55 17.01 -6.58 5.80
C THR A 55 17.49 -5.53 4.80
N GLY A 56 16.79 -4.41 4.69
CA GLY A 56 17.23 -3.30 3.84
C GLY A 56 18.47 -2.62 4.43
N SER A 57 19.53 -2.45 3.63
CA SER A 57 20.71 -1.65 3.99
C SER A 57 20.49 -0.18 3.60
N ASP A 58 21.20 0.74 4.26
CA ASP A 58 21.28 2.17 3.88
C ASP A 58 19.92 2.86 3.69
N GLY A 59 18.93 2.46 4.50
CA GLY A 59 17.58 3.01 4.44
C GLY A 59 16.74 2.51 3.26
N HIS A 60 17.19 1.48 2.54
CA HIS A 60 16.44 0.87 1.43
C HIS A 60 15.09 0.34 1.91
N ARG A 61 14.04 0.68 1.16
CA ARG A 61 12.68 0.17 1.38
C ARG A 61 12.28 -0.68 0.18
N PHE A 62 11.82 -1.90 0.45
CA PHE A 62 11.34 -2.83 -0.58
C PHE A 62 9.92 -2.46 -1.03
N THR A 63 9.80 -1.37 -1.80
CA THR A 63 8.55 -0.91 -2.41
C THR A 63 8.59 -1.09 -3.93
N ASP A 64 7.42 -1.22 -4.57
CA ASP A 64 7.33 -1.43 -6.02
C ASP A 64 7.91 -0.25 -6.84
N VAL A 65 8.00 0.93 -6.24
CA VAL A 65 8.50 2.16 -6.87
C VAL A 65 9.92 2.54 -6.45
N ALA A 66 10.58 1.71 -5.63
CA ALA A 66 11.94 1.94 -5.16
C ALA A 66 12.98 1.97 -6.30
N VAL A 67 12.67 1.34 -7.43
CA VAL A 67 13.52 1.30 -8.63
C VAL A 67 13.55 2.62 -9.40
N VAL A 68 12.62 3.54 -9.11
CA VAL A 68 12.47 4.80 -9.86
C VAL A 68 13.43 5.86 -9.33
N SER A 69 13.44 6.09 -8.02
CA SER A 69 14.32 7.05 -7.35
C SER A 69 14.33 6.83 -5.84
N THR A 70 15.31 7.43 -5.14
CA THR A 70 15.35 7.46 -3.66
C THR A 70 14.11 8.13 -3.05
N GLU A 71 13.57 9.15 -3.72
CA GLU A 71 12.35 9.82 -3.27
C GLU A 71 11.13 8.91 -3.44
N MET A 72 10.96 8.28 -4.61
CA MET A 72 9.87 7.34 -4.85
C MET A 72 9.93 6.11 -3.94
N MET A 73 11.13 5.63 -3.59
CA MET A 73 11.32 4.57 -2.60
C MET A 73 10.67 4.90 -1.24
N ARG A 74 10.59 6.18 -0.89
CA ARG A 74 10.02 6.69 0.37
C ARG A 74 8.62 7.28 0.20
N ALA A 75 8.07 7.25 -1.01
CA ALA A 75 6.77 7.84 -1.28
C ALA A 75 5.65 7.10 -0.54
N VAL A 76 4.65 7.87 -0.13
CA VAL A 76 3.45 7.40 0.56
C VAL A 76 2.31 7.35 -0.46
N SER A 77 1.57 6.24 -0.52
CA SER A 77 0.42 6.13 -1.40
C SER A 77 -0.84 6.69 -0.75
N VAL A 78 -1.53 7.56 -1.47
CA VAL A 78 -2.79 8.18 -1.07
C VAL A 78 -3.90 7.74 -2.04
N ILE A 79 -5.05 7.34 -1.50
CA ILE A 79 -6.26 7.04 -2.27
C ILE A 79 -7.38 7.96 -1.84
N ASN A 80 -8.08 8.53 -2.83
CA ASN A 80 -9.33 9.23 -2.62
C ASN A 80 -10.50 8.23 -2.61
N MET A 81 -11.24 8.19 -1.52
CA MET A 81 -12.39 7.30 -1.35
C MET A 81 -13.56 7.67 -2.26
N ALA A 82 -13.68 8.93 -2.69
CA ALA A 82 -14.67 9.34 -3.68
C ALA A 82 -14.39 8.69 -5.05
N SER A 83 -13.14 8.61 -5.48
CA SER A 83 -12.74 7.90 -6.72
C SER A 83 -13.07 6.41 -6.65
N VAL A 84 -12.87 5.78 -5.48
CA VAL A 84 -13.21 4.36 -5.29
C VAL A 84 -14.73 4.15 -5.35
N ARG A 85 -15.53 5.06 -4.78
CA ARG A 85 -17.00 5.00 -4.85
C ARG A 85 -17.50 5.22 -6.28
N ASP A 86 -16.97 6.19 -7.01
CA ASP A 86 -17.31 6.41 -8.42
C ASP A 86 -17.00 5.16 -9.28
N LEU A 87 -15.84 4.53 -9.09
CA LEU A 87 -15.52 3.27 -9.75
C LEU A 87 -16.50 2.16 -9.38
N GLN A 88 -16.85 2.02 -8.09
CA GLN A 88 -17.84 1.05 -7.64
C GLN A 88 -19.21 1.26 -8.30
N GLU A 89 -19.66 2.51 -8.42
CA GLU A 89 -20.92 2.85 -9.07
C GLU A 89 -20.91 2.48 -10.56
N ARG A 90 -19.83 2.80 -11.28
CA ARG A 90 -19.69 2.44 -12.70
C ARG A 90 -19.68 0.94 -12.94
N LEU A 91 -19.09 0.17 -12.04
CA LEU A 91 -19.03 -1.29 -12.15
C LEU A 91 -20.30 -2.00 -11.64
N GLY A 92 -21.19 -1.29 -10.95
CA GLY A 92 -22.37 -1.89 -10.33
C GLY A 92 -22.03 -2.98 -9.30
N THR A 93 -20.81 -2.99 -8.76
CA THR A 93 -20.33 -4.00 -7.80
C THR A 93 -19.35 -3.40 -6.81
N ARG A 94 -19.32 -3.95 -5.60
CA ARG A 94 -18.50 -3.43 -4.50
C ARG A 94 -17.00 -3.52 -4.82
N VAL A 95 -16.32 -2.37 -4.80
CA VAL A 95 -14.86 -2.29 -4.92
C VAL A 95 -14.25 -2.02 -3.54
N HIS A 96 -13.58 -3.03 -2.98
CA HIS A 96 -12.92 -2.87 -1.69
C HIS A 96 -11.66 -2.00 -1.80
N HIS A 97 -11.60 -0.86 -1.10
CA HIS A 97 -10.47 0.09 -1.17
C HIS A 97 -9.10 -0.52 -0.79
N LEU A 98 -9.07 -1.53 0.09
CA LEU A 98 -7.84 -2.28 0.41
C LEU A 98 -7.18 -2.98 -0.80
N ARG A 99 -7.88 -3.13 -1.95
CA ARG A 99 -7.26 -3.58 -3.21
C ARG A 99 -6.10 -2.68 -3.63
N PHE A 100 -6.19 -1.38 -3.33
CA PHE A 100 -5.21 -0.37 -3.75
C PHE A 100 -4.02 -0.23 -2.79
N ARG A 101 -4.08 -0.87 -1.61
CA ARG A 101 -2.98 -0.94 -0.63
C ARG A 101 -2.35 0.42 -0.30
N ALA A 102 -3.20 1.45 -0.17
CA ALA A 102 -2.76 2.80 0.16
C ALA A 102 -2.32 2.87 1.63
N ASN A 103 -1.47 3.85 1.93
CA ASN A 103 -1.10 4.18 3.30
C ASN A 103 -2.14 5.11 3.93
N ILE A 104 -2.63 6.07 3.14
CA ILE A 104 -3.59 7.10 3.58
C ILE A 104 -4.79 7.06 2.66
N TYR A 105 -5.97 7.10 3.26
CA TYR A 105 -7.24 7.25 2.55
C TYR A 105 -7.79 8.64 2.89
N VAL A 106 -7.99 9.46 1.86
CA VAL A 106 -8.64 10.76 1.97
C VAL A 106 -10.08 10.65 1.47
N ASP A 107 -10.94 11.53 1.96
CA ASP A 107 -12.35 11.60 1.60
C ASP A 107 -12.81 13.05 1.52
N ASP A 108 -14.10 13.27 1.23
CA ASP A 108 -14.75 14.59 1.15
C ASP A 108 -14.11 15.56 0.14
N VAL A 109 -13.43 15.01 -0.87
CA VAL A 109 -12.93 15.70 -2.06
C VAL A 109 -13.58 15.12 -3.32
N GLY A 110 -13.56 15.86 -4.43
CA GLY A 110 -14.16 15.42 -5.68
C GLY A 110 -13.55 14.10 -6.17
N ALA A 111 -14.37 13.21 -6.74
CA ALA A 111 -13.84 11.98 -7.33
C ALA A 111 -12.81 12.33 -8.42
N TRP A 112 -11.68 11.63 -8.39
CA TRP A 112 -10.53 11.77 -9.30
C TRP A 112 -9.75 13.08 -9.19
N SER A 113 -10.16 14.02 -8.34
CA SER A 113 -9.48 15.32 -8.20
C SER A 113 -8.05 15.18 -7.71
N GLU A 114 -7.72 14.09 -7.00
CA GLU A 114 -6.35 13.82 -6.54
C GLU A 114 -5.34 13.75 -7.68
N LEU A 115 -5.79 13.42 -8.90
CA LEU A 115 -4.94 13.35 -10.08
C LEU A 115 -4.50 14.74 -10.55
N ASP A 116 -5.31 15.77 -10.29
CA ASP A 116 -5.02 17.17 -10.64
C ASP A 116 -4.08 17.84 -9.62
N TRP A 117 -3.74 17.14 -8.53
CA TRP A 117 -2.85 17.68 -7.51
C TRP A 117 -1.38 17.48 -7.82
N VAL A 118 -1.05 16.73 -8.88
CA VAL A 118 0.34 16.41 -9.27
C VAL A 118 1.16 17.69 -9.43
N GLY A 119 2.31 17.74 -8.77
CA GLY A 119 3.20 18.89 -8.70
C GLY A 119 2.81 19.95 -7.68
N ARG A 120 1.74 19.75 -6.91
CA ARG A 120 1.29 20.67 -5.84
C ARG A 120 1.68 20.16 -4.46
N GLU A 121 1.86 21.09 -3.54
CA GLU A 121 1.89 20.81 -2.11
C GLU A 121 0.47 20.67 -1.55
N ILE A 122 0.31 19.68 -0.67
CA ILE A 122 -0.90 19.40 0.09
C ILE A 122 -0.55 19.29 1.57
N HIS A 123 -1.53 19.58 2.40
CA HIS A 123 -1.50 19.31 3.82
C HIS A 123 -2.35 18.09 4.12
N LEU A 124 -1.74 17.10 4.78
CA LEU A 124 -2.40 15.95 5.38
C LEU A 124 -2.41 16.21 6.89
N GLY A 125 -3.48 16.81 7.41
CA GLY A 125 -3.49 17.38 8.75
C GLY A 125 -2.36 18.40 8.94
N GLY A 126 -1.48 18.15 9.91
CA GLY A 126 -0.31 19.00 10.16
C GLY A 126 0.92 18.70 9.29
N VAL A 127 0.87 17.70 8.40
CA VAL A 127 2.01 17.25 7.60
C VAL A 127 1.93 17.80 6.18
N ARG A 128 2.99 18.49 5.73
CA ARG A 128 3.16 18.88 4.33
C ARG A 128 3.64 17.71 3.49
N ALA A 129 3.05 17.55 2.32
CA ALA A 129 3.45 16.57 1.33
C ALA A 129 3.34 17.17 -0.08
N GLU A 130 4.19 16.70 -0.99
CA GLU A 130 4.12 17.05 -2.41
C GLU A 130 3.56 15.87 -3.20
N VAL A 131 2.58 16.11 -4.07
CA VAL A 131 2.03 15.06 -4.93
C VAL A 131 2.93 14.84 -6.12
N LEU A 132 3.54 13.66 -6.20
CA LEU A 132 4.58 13.36 -7.19
C LEU A 132 4.00 12.90 -8.51
N VAL A 133 3.22 11.81 -8.49
CA VAL A 133 2.73 11.14 -9.69
C VAL A 133 1.41 10.39 -9.41
N PRO A 134 0.54 10.21 -10.41
CA PRO A 134 -0.55 9.25 -10.35
C PRO A 134 -0.04 7.81 -10.13
N THR A 135 -0.78 7.02 -9.35
CA THR A 135 -0.43 5.62 -9.15
C THR A 135 -1.09 4.72 -10.20
N ALA A 136 -0.30 4.27 -11.17
CA ALA A 136 -0.71 3.23 -12.11
C ALA A 136 -0.99 1.91 -11.38
N ARG A 137 -2.15 1.30 -11.64
CA ARG A 137 -2.58 0.07 -10.95
C ARG A 137 -2.21 -1.17 -11.74
N CYS A 138 -1.56 -2.11 -11.06
CA CYS A 138 -1.12 -3.39 -11.63
C CYS A 138 -2.07 -4.53 -11.27
N ALA A 139 -1.74 -5.74 -11.72
CA ALA A 139 -2.53 -6.96 -11.50
C ALA A 139 -2.77 -7.29 -10.02
N ALA A 140 -1.97 -6.78 -9.09
CA ALA A 140 -2.19 -6.97 -7.65
C ALA A 140 -3.59 -6.49 -7.20
N THR A 141 -4.10 -5.41 -7.81
CA THR A 141 -5.44 -4.87 -7.49
C THR A 141 -6.59 -5.79 -7.90
N THR A 142 -6.33 -6.83 -8.70
CA THR A 142 -7.34 -7.81 -9.12
C THR A 142 -7.70 -8.82 -8.03
N VAL A 143 -6.86 -8.93 -7.00
CA VAL A 143 -7.04 -9.87 -5.91
C VAL A 143 -8.03 -9.30 -4.89
N ASN A 144 -9.06 -10.06 -4.57
CA ASN A 144 -10.01 -9.74 -3.50
C ASN A 144 -9.30 -9.81 -2.14
N PRO A 145 -9.28 -8.73 -1.34
CA PRO A 145 -8.53 -8.71 -0.08
C PRO A 145 -9.10 -9.64 0.99
N ARG A 146 -10.33 -10.13 0.83
CA ARG A 146 -10.98 -11.06 1.77
C ARG A 146 -10.81 -12.52 1.36
N THR A 147 -10.98 -12.84 0.07
CA THR A 147 -10.98 -14.24 -0.41
C THR A 147 -9.66 -14.67 -1.03
N GLY A 148 -8.82 -13.74 -1.48
CA GLY A 148 -7.60 -14.04 -2.23
C GLY A 148 -7.82 -14.40 -3.70
N GLU A 149 -9.07 -14.44 -4.17
CA GLU A 149 -9.42 -14.76 -5.55
C GLU A 149 -9.26 -13.54 -6.46
N ARG A 150 -8.98 -13.77 -7.75
CA ARG A 150 -9.00 -12.71 -8.77
C ARG A 150 -10.40 -12.56 -9.34
N ASP A 151 -11.09 -11.48 -9.01
CA ASP A 151 -12.51 -11.28 -9.31
C ASP A 151 -12.79 -10.05 -10.20
N ILE A 152 -12.11 -8.93 -9.94
CA ILE A 152 -12.30 -7.68 -10.69
C ILE A 152 -11.00 -7.34 -11.42
N ARG A 153 -11.05 -7.15 -12.74
CA ARG A 153 -9.88 -6.74 -13.52
C ARG A 153 -9.65 -5.23 -13.42
N ILE A 154 -9.41 -4.72 -12.21
CA ILE A 154 -9.34 -3.27 -11.88
C ILE A 154 -8.56 -2.44 -12.91
N PRO A 155 -7.34 -2.80 -13.38
CA PRO A 155 -6.65 -1.99 -14.38
C PRO A 155 -7.39 -1.89 -15.71
N LYS A 156 -8.06 -2.98 -16.13
CA LYS A 156 -8.87 -3.00 -17.37
C LYS A 156 -10.13 -2.13 -17.20
N GLU A 157 -10.78 -2.22 -16.05
CA GLU A 157 -11.96 -1.41 -15.74
C GLU A 157 -11.62 0.09 -15.69
N LEU A 158 -10.51 0.45 -15.04
CA LEU A 158 -10.02 1.82 -15.04
C LEU A 158 -9.77 2.32 -16.47
N GLN A 159 -9.07 1.52 -17.29
CA GLN A 159 -8.78 1.88 -18.68
C GLN A 159 -10.06 2.06 -19.51
N ALA A 160 -11.06 1.18 -19.33
CA ALA A 160 -12.30 1.20 -20.08
C ALA A 160 -13.21 2.38 -19.72
N HIS A 161 -13.26 2.77 -18.45
CA HIS A 161 -14.18 3.80 -17.96
C HIS A 161 -13.57 5.21 -17.87
N TYR A 162 -12.24 5.32 -17.76
CA TYR A 162 -11.55 6.60 -17.53
C TYR A 162 -10.41 6.87 -18.53
N GLY A 163 -10.07 5.91 -19.41
CA GLY A 163 -9.01 6.08 -20.39
C GLY A 163 -7.59 5.95 -19.84
N HIS A 164 -7.43 5.57 -18.57
CA HIS A 164 -6.13 5.35 -17.92
C HIS A 164 -6.21 4.25 -16.85
N ILE A 165 -5.06 3.75 -16.39
CA ILE A 165 -4.99 2.74 -15.31
C ILE A 165 -4.70 3.33 -13.92
N ASN A 166 -4.78 4.65 -13.77
CA ASN A 166 -4.45 5.34 -12.52
C ASN A 166 -5.61 5.32 -11.53
N CYS A 167 -5.29 5.24 -10.24
CA CYS A 167 -6.23 5.49 -9.14
C CYS A 167 -5.40 5.89 -7.92
N GLY A 168 -5.64 7.06 -7.32
CA GLY A 168 -4.76 7.59 -6.27
C GLY A 168 -3.40 8.11 -6.77
N VAL A 169 -2.59 8.59 -5.83
CA VAL A 169 -1.31 9.26 -6.08
C VAL A 169 -0.22 8.80 -5.12
N TYR A 170 1.03 9.01 -5.51
CA TYR A 170 2.18 8.96 -4.61
C TYR A 170 2.54 10.37 -4.16
N VAL A 171 2.84 10.51 -2.87
CA VAL A 171 3.27 11.78 -2.28
C VAL A 171 4.63 11.63 -1.60
N ALA A 172 5.45 12.67 -1.66
CA ALA A 172 6.63 12.79 -0.82
C ALA A 172 6.32 13.62 0.42
N ILE A 173 6.73 13.14 1.60
CA ILE A 173 6.56 13.88 2.86
C ILE A 173 7.64 14.96 2.95
N ARG A 174 7.20 16.21 3.16
CA ARG A 174 8.06 17.42 3.20
C ARG A 174 8.28 17.96 4.61
N SER A 175 7.46 17.55 5.57
CA SER A 175 7.65 17.88 6.98
C SER A 175 7.29 16.72 7.89
N ASP A 176 8.06 16.53 8.95
CA ASP A 176 7.71 15.57 10.01
C ASP A 176 6.45 16.03 10.75
N GLY A 177 5.68 15.07 11.26
CA GLY A 177 4.48 15.36 12.04
C GLY A 177 3.65 14.12 12.31
N MET A 178 2.53 14.33 13.00
CA MET A 178 1.56 13.30 13.31
C MET A 178 0.25 13.61 12.61
N ILE A 179 -0.27 12.63 11.89
CA ILE A 179 -1.62 12.66 11.31
C ILE A 179 -2.53 11.71 12.09
N ARG A 180 -3.81 12.03 12.13
CA ARG A 180 -4.87 11.22 12.75
C ARG A 180 -6.04 11.06 11.79
N THR A 181 -6.81 9.99 11.98
CA THR A 181 -8.10 9.86 11.29
C THR A 181 -8.98 11.07 11.63
N GLY A 182 -9.57 11.68 10.60
CA GLY A 182 -10.38 12.89 10.72
C GLY A 182 -9.60 14.19 10.51
N ASP A 183 -8.27 14.14 10.40
CA ASP A 183 -7.49 15.31 9.99
C ASP A 183 -7.86 15.73 8.55
N PRO A 184 -7.92 17.03 8.25
CA PRO A 184 -8.31 17.52 6.93
C PRO A 184 -7.21 17.26 5.89
N VAL A 185 -7.63 17.17 4.63
CA VAL A 185 -6.74 17.35 3.47
C VAL A 185 -7.01 18.70 2.85
N THR A 186 -5.97 19.53 2.71
CA THR A 186 -6.08 20.83 2.04
C THR A 186 -4.98 20.99 1.00
N LEU A 187 -5.27 21.76 -0.04
CA LEU A 187 -4.28 22.20 -1.01
C LEU A 187 -3.77 23.56 -0.57
N ASP A 188 -2.50 23.84 -0.83
CA ASP A 188 -2.03 25.22 -0.72
C ASP A 188 -2.73 26.07 -1.79
N ASP A 189 -3.29 27.19 -1.35
CA ASP A 189 -3.78 28.24 -2.24
C ASP A 189 -2.58 28.83 -2.96
N ILE A 190 -2.62 28.82 -4.30
CA ILE A 190 -1.59 29.43 -5.17
C ILE A 190 -1.77 30.94 -5.19
#